data_AF-A0A535IHQ9-F1
#
_entry.id   AF-A0A535IHQ9-F1
#
_cell.length_a   1.000
_cell.length_b   1.000
_cell.length_c   1.000
_cell.angle_alpha   90.00
_cell.angle_beta   90.00
_cell.angle_gamma   90.00
#
_symmetry.space_group_name_H-M   'P 1'
#
loop_
_entity.id
_entity.type
_entity.pdbx_description
1 polymer ?
#
loop_
_entity_poly.entity_id
_entity_poly.type
_entity_poly.pdbx_seq_one_letter_code
_entity_poly.pdbx_strand_id
1 'polypeptide(L)'
;MGGRAAARARCVAVRPTRGAARRQRTRERTTGTNVDSERMPTSPSAAKAATKLLSVDEALSRILSQIKPLETTEAPLLEALGSVLAEDAAADRNVPPFRNSAMDGYAVRGSDVGSAGARLRVVGSVAAGAVPDRRVDAGEAIRIMTGAPLPDGADTVVRVEDTDNGTEMVTITRSTPTGMAVRQAGEDLRSGEVVLRRGAVLRAAEIGVLASIGHARVTVHRRPNVAVLSTGDELVDITEQPAPGKIRDTNRYSISAAVRATGSAAFELGIAGDDASDLRHSLGNAAFGDMVVTSGGVSVGDHDHVKPVVDAMGAMDFWSIAIRPGRPLAFGHLRTKRGDVPIFGLPGNPVSALLTFELFVRPALLKMAGHTRLHRPRATARLLDRIEKPTGLRTFARGVYDRDAETVRATGPQGSGILRSLSLANCLIDIPEPLASVEPGTDVTVVLTDLPEKPATDRRATARGKLMLSRETLELVRSGRTPKGDVLAAARIAGIMAAKRTPDLVPLTHPLPLSHASVDLVLATDGIDIEATVGTTAPTGVEMEALMAVTIAGLTLYDMLKSVERGARLTDVRLVAKSGGRSGEYRAE
;
A
#
# COMPACT_ATOMS: atom_id res chain seq x y z
N MET A 1 -55.10 21.93 15.56
CA MET A 1 -55.86 21.67 14.31
C MET A 1 -54.86 21.03 13.35
N GLY A 2 -54.75 19.72 13.22
CA GLY A 2 -55.71 18.73 12.71
C GLY A 2 -54.98 18.05 11.55
N GLY A 3 -54.98 16.75 11.32
CA GLY A 3 -55.59 15.58 11.94
C GLY A 3 -55.06 14.37 11.16
N ARG A 4 -54.89 13.25 11.85
CA ARG A 4 -54.50 11.95 11.30
C ARG A 4 -55.55 11.45 10.29
N ALA A 5 -55.11 10.70 9.28
CA ALA A 5 -55.94 9.68 8.64
C ALA A 5 -55.10 8.44 8.32
N ALA A 6 -55.41 7.37 9.04
CA ALA A 6 -54.91 6.02 8.83
C ALA A 6 -55.82 5.30 7.83
N ALA A 7 -55.26 4.54 6.90
CA ALA A 7 -56.02 3.57 6.10
C ALA A 7 -55.42 2.18 6.31
N ARG A 8 -56.16 1.36 7.07
CA ARG A 8 -55.96 -0.09 7.22
C ARG A 8 -56.60 -0.78 6.00
N ALA A 9 -55.89 -1.69 5.37
CA ALA A 9 -56.47 -2.72 4.51
C ALA A 9 -56.13 -4.10 5.08
N ARG A 10 -57.16 -4.83 5.52
CA ARG A 10 -57.16 -6.27 5.79
C ARG A 10 -57.73 -6.96 4.55
N CYS A 11 -57.09 -8.02 4.08
CA CYS A 11 -57.74 -9.25 3.58
C CYS A 11 -56.67 -10.33 3.36
N VAL A 12 -56.68 -11.41 4.14
CA VAL A 12 -57.37 -12.71 3.93
C VAL A 12 -56.30 -13.76 3.56
N ALA A 13 -55.97 -14.58 4.56
CA ALA A 13 -55.13 -15.75 4.42
C ALA A 13 -55.97 -16.93 3.90
N VAL A 14 -55.51 -17.58 2.84
CA VAL A 14 -56.05 -18.86 2.34
C VAL A 14 -54.97 -19.92 2.52
N ARG A 15 -55.26 -20.92 3.37
CA ARG A 15 -54.52 -22.19 3.46
C ARG A 15 -54.93 -23.10 2.31
N PRO A 16 -54.05 -24.04 1.92
CA PRO A 16 -54.51 -25.39 1.67
C PRO A 16 -53.74 -26.46 2.45
N THR A 17 -54.57 -27.29 3.08
CA THR A 17 -54.53 -28.70 3.45
C THR A 17 -53.36 -29.62 3.04
N ARG A 18 -53.03 -30.47 4.03
CA ARG A 18 -52.26 -31.73 3.99
C ARG A 18 -52.78 -32.74 2.95
N GLY A 19 -51.84 -33.51 2.37
CA GLY A 19 -52.11 -34.79 1.70
C GLY A 19 -50.89 -35.71 1.82
N ALA A 20 -51.04 -36.78 2.59
CA ALA A 20 -50.02 -37.81 2.82
C ALA A 20 -50.11 -38.91 1.75
N ALA A 21 -48.97 -39.48 1.35
CA ALA A 21 -48.93 -40.84 0.79
C ALA A 21 -47.58 -41.51 1.08
N ARG A 22 -47.65 -42.43 2.03
CA ARG A 22 -46.61 -43.33 2.53
C ARG A 22 -46.61 -44.58 1.63
N ARG A 23 -45.47 -45.01 1.10
CA ARG A 23 -45.30 -46.37 0.56
C ARG A 23 -44.10 -47.05 1.20
N GLN A 24 -44.42 -48.07 2.00
CA GLN A 24 -43.50 -49.08 2.51
C GLN A 24 -43.08 -50.00 1.36
N ARG A 25 -41.80 -50.36 1.29
CA ARG A 25 -41.38 -51.68 0.80
C ARG A 25 -40.33 -52.29 1.75
N THR A 26 -40.74 -53.46 2.20
CA THR A 26 -40.10 -54.59 2.87
C THR A 26 -38.57 -54.70 2.84
N ARG A 27 -38.02 -55.01 4.03
CA ARG A 27 -36.69 -55.55 4.28
C ARG A 27 -36.70 -57.07 4.06
N GLU A 28 -35.71 -57.59 3.34
CA GLU A 28 -35.22 -58.95 3.54
C GLU A 28 -33.76 -58.89 3.98
N ARG A 29 -33.43 -59.77 4.91
CA ARG A 29 -32.19 -59.87 5.68
C ARG A 29 -31.45 -61.12 5.19
N THR A 30 -30.22 -60.99 4.76
CA THR A 30 -29.25 -62.09 4.72
C THR A 30 -27.88 -61.59 5.16
N THR A 31 -27.18 -62.48 5.83
CA THR A 31 -26.14 -62.28 6.85
C THR A 31 -24.71 -62.45 6.33
N GLY A 32 -23.77 -61.65 6.86
CA GLY A 32 -22.30 -61.89 6.91
C GLY A 32 -21.55 -61.69 5.58
N THR A 33 -20.36 -61.10 5.47
CA THR A 33 -19.25 -60.79 6.39
C THR A 33 -18.25 -59.83 5.69
N ASN A 34 -17.56 -59.00 6.48
CA ASN A 34 -16.26 -58.34 6.27
C ASN A 34 -16.08 -57.19 5.23
N VAL A 35 -16.04 -55.98 5.80
CA VAL A 35 -15.07 -54.87 5.64
C VAL A 35 -14.21 -54.86 4.37
N ASP A 36 -14.55 -53.98 3.44
CA ASP A 36 -13.59 -53.31 2.56
C ASP A 36 -14.12 -51.91 2.17
N SER A 37 -13.23 -50.93 2.18
CA SER A 37 -13.51 -49.51 1.96
C SER A 37 -13.94 -49.22 0.51
N GLU A 38 -15.22 -48.93 0.29
CA GLU A 38 -15.77 -48.62 -1.03
C GLU A 38 -15.40 -47.20 -1.51
N ARG A 39 -14.77 -47.17 -2.69
CA ARG A 39 -14.60 -46.01 -3.57
C ARG A 39 -15.95 -45.42 -3.96
N MET A 40 -16.05 -44.10 -3.96
CA MET A 40 -17.19 -43.40 -4.56
C MET A 40 -17.26 -43.66 -6.08
N PRO A 41 -18.47 -43.81 -6.67
CA PRO A 41 -18.63 -44.12 -8.08
C PRO A 41 -18.35 -42.90 -8.97
N THR A 42 -17.47 -43.10 -9.96
CA THR A 42 -17.31 -42.21 -11.11
C THR A 42 -18.53 -42.35 -12.02
N SER A 43 -19.35 -41.31 -12.11
CA SER A 43 -20.50 -41.28 -13.05
C SER A 43 -20.01 -41.18 -14.51
N PRO A 44 -20.48 -42.05 -15.43
CA PRO A 44 -20.08 -42.09 -16.83
C PRO A 44 -20.94 -41.16 -17.70
N SER A 45 -20.80 -39.85 -17.50
CA SER A 45 -21.30 -38.82 -18.46
C SER A 45 -20.18 -37.90 -18.97
N ALA A 46 -18.93 -38.19 -18.62
CA ALA A 46 -17.74 -37.42 -18.99
C ALA A 46 -17.13 -37.84 -20.35
N ALA A 47 -17.95 -38.15 -21.36
CA ALA A 47 -17.48 -38.66 -22.64
C ALA A 47 -18.20 -38.07 -23.87
N LYS A 48 -18.49 -36.77 -23.87
CA LYS A 48 -18.76 -36.03 -25.12
C LYS A 48 -17.93 -34.74 -25.17
N ALA A 49 -16.97 -34.76 -26.09
CA ALA A 49 -16.07 -33.68 -26.52
C ALA A 49 -15.32 -32.96 -25.39
N ALA A 50 -14.19 -33.54 -24.95
CA ALA A 50 -13.17 -32.78 -24.23
C ALA A 50 -12.56 -31.75 -25.18
N THR A 51 -13.17 -30.58 -25.28
CA THR A 51 -12.44 -29.37 -25.65
C THR A 51 -11.28 -29.29 -24.66
N LYS A 52 -10.04 -29.50 -25.12
CA LYS A 52 -8.85 -29.43 -24.28
C LYS A 52 -8.90 -28.11 -23.50
N LEU A 53 -9.01 -28.18 -22.17
CA LEU A 53 -9.06 -26.99 -21.32
C LEU A 53 -7.82 -26.14 -21.58
N LEU A 54 -7.98 -24.83 -21.63
CA LEU A 54 -6.85 -23.92 -21.77
C LEU A 54 -5.96 -24.01 -20.54
N SER A 55 -4.66 -24.13 -20.75
CA SER A 55 -3.69 -23.94 -19.68
C SER A 55 -3.73 -22.48 -19.16
N VAL A 56 -3.16 -22.27 -17.98
CA VAL A 56 -3.05 -20.94 -17.36
C VAL A 56 -2.31 -19.96 -18.27
N ASP A 57 -1.21 -20.39 -18.89
CA ASP A 57 -0.38 -19.53 -19.73
C ASP A 57 -1.04 -19.22 -21.08
N GLU A 58 -1.76 -20.18 -21.68
CA GLU A 58 -2.56 -19.94 -22.89
C GLU A 58 -3.70 -18.96 -22.63
N ALA A 59 -4.46 -19.14 -21.54
CA ALA A 59 -5.55 -18.26 -21.17
C ALA A 59 -5.06 -16.82 -20.92
N LEU A 60 -3.97 -16.67 -20.15
CA LEU A 60 -3.37 -15.36 -19.90
C LEU A 60 -2.87 -14.70 -21.18
N SER A 61 -2.22 -15.46 -22.08
CA SER A 61 -1.74 -14.94 -23.36
C SER A 61 -2.90 -14.46 -24.26
N ARG A 62 -4.01 -15.20 -24.31
CA ARG A 62 -5.22 -14.83 -25.05
C ARG A 62 -5.91 -13.59 -24.49
N ILE A 63 -5.99 -13.48 -23.17
CA ILE A 63 -6.51 -12.27 -22.52
C ILE A 63 -5.63 -11.08 -22.92
N LEU A 64 -4.32 -11.18 -22.65
CA LEU A 64 -3.42 -10.06 -22.86
C LEU A 64 -3.33 -9.65 -24.33
N SER A 65 -3.46 -10.55 -25.31
CA SER A 65 -3.45 -10.17 -26.73
C SER A 65 -4.64 -9.28 -27.13
N GLN A 66 -5.76 -9.37 -26.41
CA GLN A 66 -6.99 -8.60 -26.66
C GLN A 66 -7.00 -7.26 -25.89
N ILE A 67 -6.21 -7.15 -24.81
CA ILE A 67 -6.08 -5.91 -24.04
C ILE A 67 -5.07 -4.95 -24.67
N LYS A 68 -5.49 -3.69 -24.83
CA LYS A 68 -4.65 -2.57 -25.30
C LYS A 68 -4.48 -1.53 -24.18
N PRO A 69 -3.34 -0.81 -24.14
CA PRO A 69 -3.21 0.37 -23.29
C PRO A 69 -4.30 1.39 -23.61
N LEU A 70 -4.82 2.04 -22.59
CA LEU A 70 -5.74 3.15 -22.70
C LEU A 70 -5.04 4.39 -23.25
N GLU A 71 -5.85 5.31 -23.75
CA GLU A 71 -5.41 6.62 -24.20
C GLU A 71 -4.65 7.38 -23.12
N THR A 72 -3.83 8.32 -23.57
CA THR A 72 -3.02 9.14 -22.69
C THR A 72 -3.82 10.37 -22.23
N THR A 73 -3.45 10.90 -21.07
CA THR A 73 -4.03 12.12 -20.49
C THR A 73 -2.95 12.92 -19.79
N GLU A 74 -3.08 14.24 -19.79
CA GLU A 74 -2.25 15.09 -18.95
C GLU A 74 -2.77 15.10 -17.51
N ALA A 75 -1.86 14.96 -16.55
CA ALA A 75 -2.17 15.05 -15.12
C ALA A 75 -1.21 16.04 -14.43
N PRO A 76 -1.66 16.75 -13.38
CA PRO A 76 -0.75 17.43 -12.45
C PRO A 76 0.29 16.46 -11.90
N LEU A 77 1.53 16.93 -11.73
CA LEU A 77 2.67 16.05 -11.41
C LEU A 77 2.42 15.15 -10.19
N LEU A 78 1.94 15.69 -9.08
CA LEU A 78 1.69 14.90 -7.86
C LEU A 78 0.54 13.89 -8.04
N GLU A 79 -0.49 14.23 -8.82
CA GLU A 79 -1.62 13.33 -9.12
C GLU A 79 -1.20 12.17 -10.05
N ALA A 80 -0.09 12.33 -10.77
CA ALA A 80 0.48 11.32 -11.65
C ALA A 80 1.24 10.20 -10.89
N LEU A 81 1.39 10.28 -9.56
CA LEU A 81 2.03 9.24 -8.75
C LEU A 81 1.38 7.87 -9.00
N GLY A 82 2.20 6.88 -9.34
CA GLY A 82 1.78 5.51 -9.66
C GLY A 82 1.32 5.29 -11.10
N SER A 83 1.14 6.36 -11.88
CA SER A 83 0.78 6.26 -13.31
C SER A 83 2.01 5.95 -14.18
N VAL A 84 1.77 5.52 -15.42
CA VAL A 84 2.84 5.23 -16.39
C VAL A 84 3.03 6.41 -17.33
N LEU A 85 4.26 6.91 -17.42
CA LEU A 85 4.65 8.00 -18.31
C LEU A 85 4.45 7.61 -19.78
N ALA A 86 3.77 8.44 -20.56
CA ALA A 86 3.46 8.15 -21.95
C ALA A 86 4.55 8.65 -22.93
N GLU A 87 5.38 9.59 -22.49
CA GLU A 87 6.36 10.30 -23.31
C GLU A 87 7.74 10.27 -22.63
N ASP A 88 8.80 10.44 -23.41
CA ASP A 88 10.14 10.61 -22.83
C ASP A 88 10.23 12.02 -22.20
N ALA A 89 10.75 12.13 -20.99
CA ALA A 89 11.02 13.41 -20.33
C ALA A 89 12.51 13.73 -20.46
N ALA A 90 12.82 14.89 -21.04
CA ALA A 90 14.17 15.39 -21.20
C ALA A 90 14.41 16.61 -20.31
N ALA A 91 15.60 16.73 -19.72
CA ALA A 91 15.94 17.84 -18.87
C ALA A 91 16.04 19.16 -19.67
N ASP A 92 15.35 20.21 -19.23
CA ASP A 92 15.41 21.54 -19.85
C ASP A 92 16.76 22.24 -19.59
N ARG A 93 17.40 21.91 -18.47
CA ARG A 93 18.66 22.49 -18.01
C ARG A 93 19.50 21.46 -17.26
N ASN A 94 20.73 21.83 -16.96
CA ASN A 94 21.58 21.07 -16.07
C ASN A 94 21.02 21.05 -14.64
N VAL A 95 21.07 19.90 -13.96
CA VAL A 95 20.80 19.77 -12.54
C VAL A 95 22.07 19.24 -11.85
N PRO A 96 22.68 19.99 -10.93
CA PRO A 96 22.42 21.41 -10.65
C PRO A 96 22.80 22.31 -11.86
N PRO A 97 22.24 23.52 -11.97
CA PRO A 97 22.44 24.39 -13.13
C PRO A 97 23.81 25.06 -13.21
N PHE A 98 24.52 25.14 -12.08
CA PHE A 98 25.83 25.76 -11.94
C PHE A 98 26.67 24.99 -10.93
N ARG A 99 27.98 25.25 -10.93
CA ARG A 99 28.89 24.75 -9.90
C ARG A 99 28.47 25.32 -8.56
N ASN A 100 28.28 24.47 -7.55
CA ASN A 100 27.84 24.90 -6.22
C ASN A 100 28.56 24.16 -5.10
N SER A 101 28.44 24.71 -3.89
CA SER A 101 29.03 24.11 -2.70
C SER A 101 28.28 22.87 -2.25
N ALA A 102 28.99 21.77 -2.00
CA ALA A 102 28.42 20.55 -1.40
C ALA A 102 28.30 20.64 0.13
N MET A 103 28.97 21.61 0.76
CA MET A 103 29.11 21.74 2.21
C MET A 103 29.07 23.21 2.64
N ASP A 104 28.84 23.46 3.93
CA ASP A 104 29.07 24.79 4.50
C ASP A 104 30.58 24.98 4.77
N GLY A 105 31.11 26.15 4.46
CA GLY A 105 32.54 26.40 4.62
C GLY A 105 33.06 27.63 3.90
N TYR A 106 34.19 27.48 3.21
CA TYR A 106 34.92 28.55 2.54
C TYR A 106 35.26 28.15 1.10
N ALA A 107 34.75 28.90 0.13
CA ALA A 107 35.16 28.81 -1.27
C ALA A 107 36.55 29.44 -1.43
N VAL A 108 37.48 28.66 -1.95
CA VAL A 108 38.90 29.01 -2.05
C VAL A 108 39.49 28.56 -3.38
N ARG A 109 40.70 29.02 -3.67
CA ARG A 109 41.58 28.40 -4.65
C ARG A 109 42.25 27.19 -4.01
N GLY A 110 42.11 26.02 -4.61
CA GLY A 110 42.67 24.77 -4.10
C GLY A 110 44.20 24.81 -3.94
N SER A 111 44.88 25.60 -4.76
CA SER A 111 46.32 25.85 -4.65
C SER A 111 46.73 26.48 -3.31
N ASP A 112 45.83 27.19 -2.65
CA ASP A 112 46.12 27.96 -1.44
C ASP A 112 45.93 27.12 -0.16
N VAL A 113 45.35 25.91 -0.29
CA VAL A 113 44.94 25.06 0.84
C VAL A 113 45.47 23.62 0.76
N GLY A 114 46.50 23.39 -0.07
CA GLY A 114 47.16 22.09 -0.19
C GLY A 114 47.91 21.63 1.06
N SER A 115 48.17 22.53 2.02
CA SER A 115 48.81 22.26 3.31
C SER A 115 47.99 22.85 4.46
N ALA A 116 48.01 22.19 5.62
CA ALA A 116 47.42 22.73 6.84
C ALA A 116 48.14 24.00 7.31
N GLY A 117 47.41 24.90 7.97
CA GLY A 117 47.92 26.16 8.52
C GLY A 117 47.82 27.36 7.58
N ALA A 118 47.28 27.21 6.37
CA ALA A 118 47.04 28.33 5.46
C ALA A 118 46.08 29.36 6.09
N ARG A 119 46.38 30.65 5.94
CA ARG A 119 45.54 31.75 6.42
C ARG A 119 45.05 32.56 5.24
N LEU A 120 43.74 32.67 5.10
CA LEU A 120 43.09 33.32 3.96
C LEU A 120 42.20 34.46 4.42
N ARG A 121 42.25 35.59 3.71
CA ARG A 121 41.39 36.74 4.01
C ARG A 121 39.96 36.44 3.56
N VAL A 122 39.01 36.57 4.46
CA VAL A 122 37.59 36.39 4.14
C VAL A 122 37.05 37.68 3.53
N VAL A 123 36.72 37.64 2.25
CA VAL A 123 36.37 38.84 1.46
C VAL A 123 34.88 38.97 1.15
N GLY A 124 34.08 38.01 1.60
CA GLY A 124 32.62 38.04 1.44
C GLY A 124 31.95 36.78 1.94
N SER A 125 30.64 36.71 1.75
CA SER A 125 29.84 35.52 2.02
C SER A 125 28.76 35.31 0.96
N VAL A 126 28.46 34.05 0.65
CA VAL A 126 27.41 33.67 -0.32
C VAL A 126 26.50 32.63 0.32
N ALA A 127 25.23 33.01 0.48
CA ALA A 127 24.16 32.13 0.94
C ALA A 127 23.50 31.38 -0.23
N ALA A 128 22.79 30.29 0.07
CA ALA A 128 21.98 29.61 -0.93
C ALA A 128 20.91 30.56 -1.50
N GLY A 129 20.78 30.61 -2.83
CA GLY A 129 19.87 31.53 -3.53
C GLY A 129 20.45 32.92 -3.82
N ALA A 130 21.64 33.27 -3.30
CA ALA A 130 22.36 34.48 -3.66
C ALA A 130 23.37 34.21 -4.80
N VAL A 131 23.72 35.26 -5.55
CA VAL A 131 24.79 35.20 -6.56
C VAL A 131 26.05 35.81 -5.95
N PRO A 132 27.23 35.17 -6.10
CA PRO A 132 28.50 35.78 -5.73
C PRO A 132 28.70 37.12 -6.44
N ASP A 133 29.01 38.18 -5.69
CA ASP A 133 29.30 39.52 -6.19
C ASP A 133 30.81 39.79 -6.31
N ARG A 134 31.64 38.85 -5.82
CA ARG A 134 33.10 38.93 -5.83
C ARG A 134 33.75 37.63 -6.29
N ARG A 135 34.89 37.78 -6.97
CA ARG A 135 35.83 36.70 -7.29
C ARG A 135 36.65 36.34 -6.04
N VAL A 136 37.14 35.10 -5.97
CA VAL A 136 38.17 34.67 -5.03
C VAL A 136 39.55 34.77 -5.70
N ASP A 137 40.41 35.65 -5.21
CA ASP A 137 41.81 35.76 -5.63
C ASP A 137 42.77 34.97 -4.74
N ALA A 138 44.07 35.00 -5.05
CA ALA A 138 45.10 34.30 -4.27
C ALA A 138 45.12 34.77 -2.81
N GLY A 139 45.12 33.84 -1.86
CA GLY A 139 45.12 34.15 -0.43
C GLY A 139 43.79 34.67 0.11
N GLU A 140 42.71 34.58 -0.67
CA GLU A 140 41.37 34.99 -0.28
C GLU A 140 40.43 33.78 -0.13
N ALA A 141 39.37 33.99 0.64
CA ALA A 141 38.29 33.04 0.85
C ALA A 141 36.95 33.76 0.87
N ILE A 142 35.90 33.10 0.39
CA ILE A 142 34.52 33.56 0.56
C ILE A 142 33.77 32.53 1.38
N ARG A 143 33.13 32.95 2.47
CA ARG A 143 32.32 32.05 3.29
C ARG A 143 31.10 31.61 2.49
N ILE A 144 30.87 30.31 2.34
CA ILE A 144 29.86 29.77 1.43
C ILE A 144 28.97 28.77 2.15
N MET A 145 27.67 28.83 1.87
CA MET A 145 26.70 27.84 2.35
C MET A 145 26.47 26.74 1.31
N THR A 146 26.02 25.58 1.78
CA THR A 146 25.64 24.44 0.96
C THR A 146 24.60 24.84 -0.09
N GLY A 147 24.83 24.46 -1.34
CA GLY A 147 23.98 24.77 -2.49
C GLY A 147 24.18 26.16 -3.09
N ALA A 148 24.97 27.04 -2.46
CA ALA A 148 25.29 28.35 -3.03
C ALA A 148 26.18 28.22 -4.28
N PRO A 149 25.97 29.07 -5.31
CA PRO A 149 26.85 29.09 -6.48
C PRO A 149 28.29 29.35 -6.09
N LEU A 150 29.22 28.63 -6.71
CA LEU A 150 30.64 28.80 -6.46
C LEU A 150 31.11 30.14 -7.08
N PRO A 151 31.77 31.04 -6.31
CA PRO A 151 32.32 32.28 -6.84
C PRO A 151 33.38 32.04 -7.92
N ASP A 152 33.51 33.00 -8.83
CA ASP A 152 34.59 32.98 -9.81
C ASP A 152 35.95 32.89 -9.13
N GLY A 153 36.92 32.22 -9.76
CA GLY A 153 38.25 32.02 -9.20
C GLY A 153 38.35 30.90 -8.16
N ALA A 154 37.25 30.51 -7.50
CA ALA A 154 37.24 29.35 -6.61
C ALA A 154 37.09 28.03 -7.39
N ASP A 155 37.78 27.01 -6.89
CA ASP A 155 37.70 25.64 -7.41
C ASP A 155 37.48 24.58 -6.32
N THR A 156 37.55 24.98 -5.05
CA THR A 156 37.55 24.09 -3.90
C THR A 156 36.73 24.72 -2.77
N VAL A 157 36.02 23.90 -1.99
CA VAL A 157 35.39 24.33 -0.75
C VAL A 157 36.03 23.59 0.42
N VAL A 158 36.59 24.35 1.37
CA VAL A 158 37.02 23.81 2.66
C VAL A 158 35.82 23.83 3.60
N ARG A 159 35.43 22.67 4.12
CA ARG A 159 34.32 22.55 5.08
C ARG A 159 34.62 23.32 6.37
N VAL A 160 33.60 23.91 6.98
CA VAL A 160 33.76 24.77 8.15
C VAL A 160 34.49 24.08 9.31
N GLU A 161 34.32 22.77 9.47
CA GLU A 161 34.93 21.96 10.53
C GLU A 161 36.44 21.75 10.35
N ASP A 162 36.96 21.97 9.14
CA ASP A 162 38.39 21.95 8.81
C ASP A 162 39.01 23.36 8.87
N THR A 163 38.37 24.28 9.62
CA THR A 163 38.82 25.67 9.81
C THR A 163 38.65 26.13 11.27
N ASP A 164 39.16 27.32 11.59
CA ASP A 164 38.88 28.03 12.84
C ASP A 164 37.56 28.85 12.81
N ASN A 165 36.79 28.77 11.72
CA ASN A 165 35.55 29.50 11.48
C ASN A 165 35.71 31.04 11.53
N GLY A 166 36.90 31.55 11.20
CA GLY A 166 37.18 32.99 11.18
C GLY A 166 36.35 33.79 10.16
N THR A 167 36.01 35.04 10.49
CA THR A 167 35.11 35.89 9.70
C THR A 167 35.81 36.97 8.87
N GLU A 168 37.00 37.40 9.27
CA GLU A 168 37.85 38.34 8.52
C GLU A 168 39.09 37.64 7.94
N MET A 169 39.60 36.66 8.69
CA MET A 169 40.73 35.82 8.34
C MET A 169 40.39 34.42 8.82
N VAL A 170 40.48 33.43 7.95
CA VAL A 170 40.22 32.02 8.29
C VAL A 170 41.53 31.24 8.26
N THR A 171 41.73 30.40 9.26
CA THR A 171 42.85 29.45 9.31
C THR A 171 42.35 28.06 8.91
N ILE A 172 42.98 27.47 7.91
CA ILE A 172 42.68 26.12 7.44
C ILE A 172 43.43 25.13 8.31
N THR A 173 42.71 24.31 9.09
CA THR A 173 43.30 23.40 10.07
C THR A 173 43.69 22.05 9.46
N ARG A 174 43.11 21.71 8.30
CA ARG A 174 43.43 20.48 7.53
C ARG A 174 43.56 20.80 6.04
N SER A 175 44.56 20.22 5.38
CA SER A 175 44.71 20.36 3.93
C SER A 175 43.48 19.82 3.18
N THR A 176 43.08 20.52 2.12
CA THR A 176 41.91 20.15 1.31
C THR A 176 42.36 19.97 -0.14
N PRO A 177 42.17 18.78 -0.75
CA PRO A 177 42.49 18.57 -2.16
C PRO A 177 41.72 19.51 -3.09
N THR A 178 42.36 19.92 -4.18
CA THR A 178 41.72 20.76 -5.20
C THR A 178 40.47 20.09 -5.77
N GLY A 179 39.38 20.84 -5.93
CA GLY A 179 38.11 20.34 -6.46
C GLY A 179 37.16 19.76 -5.42
N MET A 180 37.59 19.63 -4.16
CA MET A 180 36.76 19.02 -3.11
C MET A 180 35.56 19.86 -2.73
N ALA A 181 34.47 19.16 -2.38
CA ALA A 181 33.19 19.72 -1.96
C ALA A 181 32.57 20.72 -2.96
N VAL A 182 32.87 20.56 -4.25
CA VAL A 182 32.24 21.29 -5.35
C VAL A 182 31.41 20.32 -6.19
N ARG A 183 30.11 20.59 -6.30
CA ARG A 183 29.23 19.92 -7.25
C ARG A 183 29.36 20.57 -8.62
N GLN A 184 29.47 19.77 -9.67
CA GLN A 184 29.56 20.29 -11.04
C GLN A 184 28.17 20.56 -11.61
N ALA A 185 28.10 21.53 -12.54
CA ALA A 185 26.87 21.75 -13.28
C ALA A 185 26.53 20.49 -14.10
N GLY A 186 25.30 20.00 -13.96
CA GLY A 186 24.81 18.84 -14.68
C GLY A 186 25.44 17.52 -14.26
N GLU A 187 25.92 17.42 -13.01
CA GLU A 187 26.42 16.16 -12.47
C GLU A 187 25.32 15.12 -12.22
N ASP A 188 24.09 15.59 -11.95
CA ASP A 188 22.91 14.73 -11.80
C ASP A 188 22.21 14.55 -13.15
N LEU A 189 21.78 15.65 -13.79
CA LEU A 189 21.09 15.64 -15.08
C LEU A 189 21.70 16.66 -16.05
N ARG A 190 21.93 16.28 -17.30
CA ARG A 190 22.42 17.21 -18.32
C ARG A 190 21.28 17.77 -19.17
N SER A 191 21.37 19.03 -19.55
CA SER A 191 20.40 19.64 -20.48
C SER A 191 20.29 18.81 -21.77
N GLY A 192 19.06 18.51 -22.19
CA GLY A 192 18.74 17.68 -23.34
C GLY A 192 18.81 16.17 -23.11
N GLU A 193 19.30 15.70 -21.97
CA GLU A 193 19.31 14.28 -21.63
C GLU A 193 17.89 13.77 -21.36
N VAL A 194 17.55 12.60 -21.90
CA VAL A 194 16.29 11.91 -21.57
C VAL A 194 16.45 11.20 -20.23
N VAL A 195 15.90 11.82 -19.19
CA VAL A 195 16.03 11.38 -17.79
C VAL A 195 15.03 10.31 -17.40
N LEU A 196 13.86 10.31 -18.04
CA LEU A 196 12.84 9.27 -17.89
C LEU A 196 12.29 8.88 -19.25
N ARG A 197 12.18 7.56 -19.48
CA ARG A 197 11.63 7.01 -20.72
C ARG A 197 10.14 6.77 -20.57
N ARG A 198 9.41 6.89 -21.69
CA ARG A 198 8.03 6.39 -21.81
C ARG A 198 7.95 4.94 -21.32
N GLY A 199 6.87 4.61 -20.63
CA GLY A 199 6.68 3.33 -19.96
C GLY A 199 7.23 3.27 -18.53
N ALA A 200 7.90 4.33 -18.03
CA ALA A 200 8.31 4.43 -16.63
C ALA A 200 7.09 4.60 -15.70
N VAL A 201 7.06 3.84 -14.60
CA VAL A 201 6.09 4.02 -13.52
C VAL A 201 6.58 5.15 -12.62
N LEU A 202 5.75 6.16 -12.41
CA LEU A 202 6.12 7.34 -11.63
C LEU A 202 6.04 7.04 -10.13
N ARG A 203 7.18 6.81 -9.46
CA ARG A 203 7.29 6.74 -7.99
C ARG A 203 7.73 8.09 -7.44
N ALA A 204 7.88 8.21 -6.13
CA ALA A 204 8.32 9.44 -5.48
C ALA A 204 9.62 10.02 -6.08
N ALA A 205 10.59 9.16 -6.42
CA ALA A 205 11.85 9.58 -7.04
C ALA A 205 11.65 10.14 -8.45
N GLU A 206 10.91 9.43 -9.31
CA GLU A 206 10.59 9.91 -10.67
C GLU A 206 9.81 11.23 -10.64
N ILE A 207 8.88 11.38 -9.70
CA ILE A 207 8.17 12.64 -9.47
C ILE A 207 9.15 13.77 -9.10
N GLY A 208 10.11 13.50 -8.21
CA GLY A 208 11.14 14.49 -7.83
C GLY A 208 12.04 14.89 -9.00
N VAL A 209 12.43 13.94 -9.86
CA VAL A 209 13.20 14.19 -11.08
C VAL A 209 12.40 15.07 -12.05
N LEU A 210 11.13 14.74 -12.31
CA LEU A 210 10.27 15.56 -13.18
C LEU A 210 10.06 16.98 -12.62
N ALA A 211 9.93 17.12 -11.29
CA ALA A 211 9.83 18.40 -10.63
C ALA A 211 11.11 19.24 -10.79
N SER A 212 12.29 18.62 -10.67
CA SER A 212 13.59 19.33 -10.74
C SER A 212 13.85 19.94 -12.12
N ILE A 213 13.24 19.38 -13.18
CA ILE A 213 13.29 19.88 -14.56
C ILE A 213 12.03 20.64 -14.99
N GLY A 214 11.17 21.00 -14.03
CA GLY A 214 10.06 21.95 -14.25
C GLY A 214 8.77 21.37 -14.83
N HIS A 215 8.59 20.04 -14.87
CA HIS A 215 7.33 19.44 -15.33
C HIS A 215 6.23 19.57 -14.27
N ALA A 216 5.44 20.64 -14.33
CA ALA A 216 4.26 20.80 -13.47
C ALA A 216 3.12 19.81 -13.83
N ARG A 217 3.08 19.38 -15.09
CA ARG A 217 2.15 18.39 -15.63
C ARG A 217 2.89 17.39 -16.50
N VAL A 218 2.37 16.17 -16.56
CA VAL A 218 2.94 15.09 -17.37
C VAL A 218 1.87 14.31 -18.11
N THR A 219 2.20 13.86 -19.32
CA THR A 219 1.36 12.95 -20.09
C THR A 219 1.57 11.53 -19.59
N VAL A 220 0.49 10.89 -19.12
CA VAL A 220 0.49 9.52 -18.60
C VAL A 220 -0.62 8.70 -19.25
N HIS A 221 -0.53 7.38 -19.20
CA HIS A 221 -1.66 6.52 -19.54
C HIS A 221 -2.80 6.72 -18.55
N ARG A 222 -4.04 6.78 -19.06
CA ARG A 222 -5.22 6.91 -18.21
C ARG A 222 -5.39 5.67 -17.32
N ARG A 223 -5.84 5.89 -16.09
CA ARG A 223 -6.22 4.82 -15.16
C ARG A 223 -7.51 4.14 -15.61
N PRO A 224 -7.57 2.80 -15.61
CA PRO A 224 -8.78 2.07 -15.95
C PRO A 224 -9.92 2.33 -14.96
N ASN A 225 -11.13 2.49 -15.49
CA ASN A 225 -12.37 2.47 -14.74
C ASN A 225 -12.97 1.06 -14.81
N VAL A 226 -13.06 0.37 -13.68
CA VAL A 226 -13.52 -1.02 -13.62
C VAL A 226 -14.87 -1.10 -12.92
N ALA A 227 -15.87 -1.61 -13.62
CA ALA A 227 -17.17 -1.91 -13.03
C ALA A 227 -17.13 -3.29 -12.36
N VAL A 228 -17.52 -3.35 -11.08
CA VAL A 228 -17.51 -4.58 -10.27
C VAL A 228 -18.93 -4.93 -9.83
N LEU A 229 -19.35 -6.15 -10.15
CA LEU A 229 -20.70 -6.67 -9.89
C LEU A 229 -20.59 -8.06 -9.24
N SER A 230 -21.45 -8.35 -8.26
CA SER A 230 -21.66 -9.72 -7.79
C SER A 230 -22.96 -10.29 -8.33
N THR A 231 -23.05 -11.60 -8.49
CA THR A 231 -24.27 -12.29 -8.92
C THR A 231 -24.57 -13.44 -7.98
N GLY A 232 -25.81 -13.57 -7.55
CA GLY A 232 -26.23 -14.72 -6.74
C GLY A 232 -27.39 -14.38 -5.82
N ASP A 233 -28.46 -15.15 -5.92
CA ASP A 233 -29.62 -15.04 -5.03
C ASP A 233 -29.30 -15.47 -3.60
N GLU A 234 -28.14 -16.07 -3.31
CA GLU A 234 -27.67 -16.31 -1.95
C GLU A 234 -27.09 -15.06 -1.28
N LEU A 235 -26.83 -13.98 -2.02
CA LEU A 235 -26.10 -12.83 -1.51
C LEU A 235 -27.01 -11.81 -0.80
N VAL A 236 -26.43 -11.10 0.17
CA VAL A 236 -26.95 -9.89 0.82
C VAL A 236 -25.80 -8.89 1.02
N ASP A 237 -26.11 -7.61 1.24
CA ASP A 237 -25.08 -6.61 1.52
C ASP A 237 -24.34 -6.88 2.84
N ILE A 238 -23.12 -6.37 2.97
CA ILE A 238 -22.28 -6.57 4.16
C ILE A 238 -22.91 -6.02 5.45
N THR A 239 -23.76 -5.00 5.34
CA THR A 239 -24.45 -4.38 6.47
C THR A 239 -25.66 -5.18 6.95
N GLU A 240 -26.16 -6.10 6.13
CA GLU A 240 -27.33 -6.91 6.44
C GLU A 240 -26.99 -8.10 7.33
N GLN A 241 -27.99 -8.58 8.06
CA GLN A 241 -27.92 -9.85 8.79
C GLN A 241 -28.43 -10.97 7.87
N PRO A 242 -27.59 -11.94 7.48
CA PRO A 242 -28.02 -12.98 6.55
C PRO A 242 -29.12 -13.87 7.13
N ALA A 243 -30.21 -14.02 6.38
CA ALA A 243 -31.22 -15.04 6.65
C ALA A 243 -30.66 -16.46 6.39
N PRO A 244 -31.31 -17.54 6.87
CA PRO A 244 -30.90 -18.90 6.52
C PRO A 244 -30.80 -19.10 4.99
N GLY A 245 -29.65 -19.62 4.54
CA GLY A 245 -29.35 -19.80 3.11
C GLY A 245 -28.76 -18.57 2.42
N LYS A 246 -28.64 -17.42 3.12
CA LYS A 246 -27.97 -16.22 2.61
C LYS A 246 -26.56 -16.07 3.19
N ILE A 247 -25.68 -15.44 2.43
CA ILE A 247 -24.31 -15.08 2.83
C ILE A 247 -24.01 -13.63 2.41
N ARG A 248 -23.02 -13.00 3.04
CA ARG A 248 -22.61 -11.63 2.67
C ARG A 248 -21.77 -11.64 1.41
N ASP A 249 -21.97 -10.65 0.55
CA ASP A 249 -21.15 -10.38 -0.62
C ASP A 249 -19.74 -9.91 -0.21
N THR A 250 -18.80 -10.85 -0.15
CA THR A 250 -17.38 -10.58 0.19
C THR A 250 -16.51 -10.37 -1.05
N ASN A 251 -16.91 -10.92 -2.19
CA ASN A 251 -16.11 -10.87 -3.41
C ASN A 251 -16.09 -9.46 -3.98
N ARG A 252 -17.22 -8.75 -4.06
CA ARG A 252 -17.25 -7.37 -4.57
C ARG A 252 -16.24 -6.47 -3.85
N TYR A 253 -16.18 -6.56 -2.53
CA TYR A 253 -15.26 -5.75 -1.72
C TYR A 253 -13.80 -6.16 -1.92
N SER A 254 -13.50 -7.46 -1.90
CA SER A 254 -12.13 -7.94 -2.07
C SER A 254 -11.58 -7.67 -3.48
N ILE A 255 -12.40 -7.86 -4.52
CA ILE A 255 -12.06 -7.53 -5.90
C ILE A 255 -11.93 -6.02 -6.09
N SER A 256 -12.84 -5.20 -5.55
CA SER A 256 -12.75 -3.74 -5.65
C SER A 256 -11.49 -3.20 -4.97
N ALA A 257 -11.12 -3.75 -3.81
CA ALA A 257 -9.86 -3.44 -3.14
C ALA A 257 -8.65 -3.83 -4.01
N ALA A 258 -8.67 -5.02 -4.62
CA ALA A 258 -7.61 -5.49 -5.49
C ALA A 258 -7.47 -4.65 -6.78
N VAL A 259 -8.59 -4.19 -7.37
CA VAL A 259 -8.61 -3.21 -8.47
C VAL A 259 -7.94 -1.91 -8.04
N ARG A 260 -8.34 -1.32 -6.91
CA ARG A 260 -7.76 -0.08 -6.39
C ARG A 260 -6.27 -0.20 -6.12
N ALA A 261 -5.81 -1.36 -5.64
CA ALA A 261 -4.39 -1.64 -5.42
C ALA A 261 -3.55 -1.65 -6.71
N THR A 262 -4.17 -1.77 -7.90
CA THR A 262 -3.49 -1.58 -9.19
C THR A 262 -3.34 -0.12 -9.61
N GLY A 263 -3.92 0.82 -8.86
CA GLY A 263 -4.05 2.23 -9.26
C GLY A 263 -5.28 2.52 -10.12
N SER A 264 -6.10 1.51 -10.43
CA SER A 264 -7.34 1.65 -11.20
C SER A 264 -8.51 2.12 -10.32
N ALA A 265 -9.54 2.72 -10.92
CA ALA A 265 -10.77 3.09 -10.23
C ALA A 265 -11.76 1.91 -10.22
N ALA A 266 -12.32 1.59 -9.05
CA ALA A 266 -13.33 0.54 -8.90
C ALA A 266 -14.71 1.15 -8.65
N PHE A 267 -15.69 0.82 -9.50
CA PHE A 267 -17.08 1.24 -9.42
C PHE A 267 -17.95 0.05 -9.05
N GLU A 268 -18.55 0.09 -7.87
CA GLU A 268 -19.33 -1.00 -7.31
C GLU A 268 -20.80 -0.87 -7.72
N LEU A 269 -21.31 -1.86 -8.46
CA LEU A 269 -22.68 -1.84 -9.01
C LEU A 269 -23.68 -2.69 -8.23
N GLY A 270 -23.24 -3.29 -7.12
CA GLY A 270 -24.08 -4.08 -6.24
C GLY A 270 -24.17 -5.55 -6.64
N ILE A 271 -25.32 -6.14 -6.33
CA ILE A 271 -25.63 -7.56 -6.52
C ILE A 271 -26.74 -7.66 -7.56
N ALA A 272 -26.48 -8.37 -8.66
CA ALA A 272 -27.52 -8.79 -9.60
C ALA A 272 -28.14 -10.10 -9.15
N GLY A 273 -29.45 -10.24 -9.33
CA GLY A 273 -30.19 -11.49 -9.12
C GLY A 273 -29.89 -12.54 -10.18
N ASP A 274 -30.28 -13.78 -9.89
CA ASP A 274 -30.09 -14.93 -10.77
C ASP A 274 -31.17 -15.03 -11.88
N ASP A 275 -31.47 -13.91 -12.55
CA ASP A 275 -32.31 -13.91 -13.75
C ASP A 275 -31.66 -13.16 -14.92
N ALA A 276 -31.94 -13.64 -16.13
CA ALA A 276 -31.32 -13.13 -17.34
C ALA A 276 -31.66 -11.65 -17.64
N SER A 277 -32.79 -11.14 -17.14
CA SER A 277 -33.19 -9.75 -17.39
C SER A 277 -32.45 -8.78 -16.48
N ASP A 278 -32.34 -9.12 -15.19
CA ASP A 278 -31.62 -8.31 -14.21
C ASP A 278 -30.12 -8.31 -14.47
N LEU A 279 -29.56 -9.45 -14.84
CA LEU A 279 -28.17 -9.55 -15.24
C LEU A 279 -27.89 -8.73 -16.52
N ARG A 280 -28.76 -8.78 -17.52
CA ARG A 280 -28.63 -7.96 -18.74
C ARG A 280 -28.68 -6.47 -18.40
N HIS A 281 -29.59 -6.07 -17.52
CA HIS A 281 -29.71 -4.68 -17.07
C HIS A 281 -28.43 -4.23 -16.35
N SER A 282 -27.96 -5.03 -15.38
CA SER A 282 -26.76 -4.77 -14.60
C SER A 282 -25.50 -4.70 -15.46
N LEU A 283 -25.32 -5.63 -16.41
CA LEU A 283 -24.20 -5.59 -17.36
C LEU A 283 -24.30 -4.40 -18.32
N GLY A 284 -25.52 -4.01 -18.72
CA GLY A 284 -25.74 -2.81 -19.52
C GLY A 284 -25.30 -1.54 -18.78
N ASN A 285 -25.61 -1.46 -17.48
CA ASN A 285 -25.16 -0.38 -16.60
C ASN A 285 -23.66 -0.46 -16.29
N ALA A 286 -23.03 -1.64 -16.37
CA ALA A 286 -21.59 -1.82 -16.14
C ALA A 286 -20.72 -1.43 -17.34
N ALA A 287 -21.30 -1.43 -18.54
CA ALA A 287 -20.60 -1.23 -19.80
C ALA A 287 -20.03 0.19 -20.02
N PHE A 288 -20.09 1.08 -19.01
CA PHE A 288 -19.38 2.36 -19.07
C PHE A 288 -17.90 2.27 -18.72
N GLY A 289 -17.50 1.24 -17.97
CA GLY A 289 -16.12 1.01 -17.59
C GLY A 289 -15.26 0.57 -18.78
N ASP A 290 -13.95 0.65 -18.60
CA ASP A 290 -12.96 0.07 -19.51
C ASP A 290 -12.86 -1.45 -19.35
N MET A 291 -13.37 -1.97 -18.23
CA MET A 291 -13.45 -3.40 -17.93
C MET A 291 -14.65 -3.67 -17.00
N VAL A 292 -15.30 -4.80 -17.18
CA VAL A 292 -16.30 -5.34 -16.25
C VAL A 292 -15.75 -6.58 -15.55
N VAL A 293 -15.91 -6.66 -14.24
CA VAL A 293 -15.56 -7.84 -13.45
C VAL A 293 -16.78 -8.30 -12.69
N THR A 294 -17.27 -9.50 -12.98
CA THR A 294 -18.33 -10.15 -12.21
C THR A 294 -17.75 -11.19 -11.28
N SER A 295 -18.43 -11.46 -10.17
CA SER A 295 -18.09 -12.58 -9.29
C SER A 295 -19.34 -13.38 -8.90
N GLY A 296 -19.25 -14.70 -8.98
CA GLY A 296 -20.43 -15.57 -8.88
C GLY A 296 -21.04 -15.87 -10.24
N GLY A 297 -22.03 -16.76 -10.28
CA GLY A 297 -22.81 -17.02 -11.49
C GLY A 297 -22.04 -17.53 -12.71
N VAL A 298 -20.85 -18.14 -12.54
CA VAL A 298 -20.01 -18.69 -13.64
C VAL A 298 -19.76 -20.21 -13.54
N SER A 299 -20.69 -20.92 -12.89
CA SER A 299 -20.60 -22.37 -12.67
C SER A 299 -21.11 -23.19 -13.87
N VAL A 300 -21.32 -24.49 -13.66
CA VAL A 300 -21.93 -25.42 -14.64
C VAL A 300 -23.38 -25.78 -14.26
N GLY A 301 -24.02 -24.96 -13.43
CA GLY A 301 -25.36 -25.21 -12.90
C GLY A 301 -26.47 -24.70 -13.81
N ASP A 302 -27.69 -25.21 -13.62
CA ASP A 302 -28.89 -24.92 -14.44
C ASP A 302 -29.38 -23.45 -14.35
N HIS A 303 -28.76 -22.62 -13.50
CA HIS A 303 -29.11 -21.20 -13.29
C HIS A 303 -27.98 -20.24 -13.71
N ASP A 304 -27.02 -20.72 -14.51
CA ASP A 304 -25.94 -19.87 -15.01
C ASP A 304 -26.39 -19.02 -16.21
N HIS A 305 -26.84 -17.79 -15.90
CA HIS A 305 -27.28 -16.83 -16.90
C HIS A 305 -26.15 -15.96 -17.46
N VAL A 306 -24.94 -16.00 -16.89
CA VAL A 306 -23.85 -15.10 -17.30
C VAL A 306 -23.37 -15.41 -18.70
N LYS A 307 -23.11 -16.68 -19.05
CA LYS A 307 -22.69 -17.03 -20.43
C LYS A 307 -23.70 -16.59 -21.50
N PRO A 308 -24.98 -17.00 -21.46
CA PRO A 308 -25.94 -16.65 -22.51
C PRO A 308 -26.22 -15.14 -22.57
N VAL A 309 -26.20 -14.43 -21.44
CA VAL A 309 -26.38 -12.97 -21.44
C VAL A 309 -25.18 -12.26 -22.08
N VAL A 310 -23.95 -12.67 -21.75
CA VAL A 310 -22.74 -12.10 -22.36
C VAL A 310 -22.67 -12.40 -23.86
N ASP A 311 -22.94 -13.63 -24.30
CA ASP A 311 -23.01 -13.97 -25.73
C ASP A 311 -24.09 -13.17 -26.48
N ALA A 312 -25.21 -12.86 -25.82
CA ALA A 312 -26.25 -12.02 -26.41
C ALA A 312 -25.89 -10.51 -26.44
N MET A 313 -24.98 -10.06 -25.57
CA MET A 313 -24.55 -8.66 -25.49
C MET A 313 -23.20 -8.40 -26.17
N GLY A 314 -22.48 -9.45 -26.57
CA GLY A 314 -21.15 -9.38 -27.15
C GLY A 314 -20.66 -10.77 -27.55
N ALA A 315 -19.58 -11.24 -26.95
CA ALA A 315 -19.02 -12.56 -27.24
C ALA A 315 -18.19 -13.11 -26.07
N MET A 316 -18.43 -14.36 -25.67
CA MET A 316 -17.57 -15.11 -24.77
C MET A 316 -16.40 -15.76 -25.54
N ASP A 317 -15.16 -15.62 -25.06
CA ASP A 317 -13.99 -16.30 -25.63
C ASP A 317 -13.83 -17.69 -25.00
N PHE A 318 -13.68 -17.73 -23.67
CA PHE A 318 -13.61 -18.98 -22.93
C PHE A 318 -14.33 -18.88 -21.59
N TRP A 319 -14.65 -20.05 -21.03
CA TRP A 319 -15.46 -20.18 -19.82
C TRP A 319 -14.80 -21.06 -18.73
N SER A 320 -13.69 -21.71 -19.05
CA SER A 320 -12.97 -22.53 -18.07
C SER A 320 -11.52 -22.77 -18.46
N ILE A 321 -10.68 -22.97 -17.44
CA ILE A 321 -9.22 -23.16 -17.58
C ILE A 321 -8.71 -24.27 -16.65
N ALA A 322 -7.55 -24.84 -16.94
CA ALA A 322 -6.94 -25.94 -16.20
C ALA A 322 -6.20 -25.47 -14.92
N ILE A 323 -6.91 -24.78 -14.02
CA ILE A 323 -6.37 -24.21 -12.77
C ILE A 323 -7.09 -24.73 -11.52
N ARG A 324 -6.40 -24.73 -10.39
CA ARG A 324 -6.97 -24.91 -9.05
C ARG A 324 -6.34 -23.96 -8.01
N PRO A 325 -7.14 -23.32 -7.15
CA PRO A 325 -8.57 -23.04 -7.32
C PRO A 325 -8.85 -22.12 -8.53
N GLY A 326 -10.10 -22.04 -8.98
CA GLY A 326 -10.52 -21.06 -10.00
C GLY A 326 -10.77 -21.58 -11.42
N ARG A 327 -11.01 -22.88 -11.60
CA ARG A 327 -11.38 -23.47 -12.91
C ARG A 327 -12.46 -22.69 -13.69
N PRO A 328 -13.59 -22.25 -13.09
CA PRO A 328 -14.61 -21.49 -13.81
C PRO A 328 -14.22 -20.00 -13.92
N LEU A 329 -13.21 -19.71 -14.73
CA LEU A 329 -12.87 -18.35 -15.14
C LEU A 329 -13.43 -18.11 -16.53
N ALA A 330 -14.27 -17.10 -16.66
CA ALA A 330 -14.81 -16.65 -17.94
C ALA A 330 -14.12 -15.36 -18.40
N PHE A 331 -13.90 -15.24 -19.71
CA PHE A 331 -13.41 -14.04 -20.35
C PHE A 331 -14.12 -13.82 -21.69
N GLY A 332 -14.53 -12.59 -21.94
CA GLY A 332 -15.21 -12.20 -23.17
C GLY A 332 -15.27 -10.69 -23.31
N HIS A 333 -16.18 -10.21 -24.16
CA HIS A 333 -16.40 -8.80 -24.41
C HIS A 333 -17.89 -8.48 -24.45
N LEU A 334 -18.26 -7.31 -23.95
CA LEU A 334 -19.56 -6.69 -24.15
C LEU A 334 -19.46 -5.70 -25.31
N ARG A 335 -20.35 -5.80 -26.29
CA ARG A 335 -20.38 -4.85 -27.41
C ARG A 335 -21.14 -3.61 -27.00
N THR A 336 -20.47 -2.46 -27.05
CA THR A 336 -21.08 -1.17 -26.72
C THR A 336 -21.00 -0.22 -27.91
N LYS A 337 -21.72 0.91 -27.84
CA LYS A 337 -21.59 1.98 -28.84
C LYS A 337 -20.18 2.60 -28.89
N ARG A 338 -19.39 2.45 -27.83
CA ARG A 338 -18.01 2.98 -27.72
C ARG A 338 -16.94 1.98 -28.14
N GLY A 339 -17.33 0.75 -28.46
CA GLY A 339 -16.43 -0.37 -28.74
C GLY A 339 -16.67 -1.55 -27.80
N ASP A 340 -15.84 -2.57 -27.95
CA ASP A 340 -15.89 -3.78 -27.14
C ASP A 340 -15.25 -3.54 -25.77
N VAL A 341 -15.97 -3.86 -24.69
CA VAL A 341 -15.51 -3.74 -23.30
C VAL A 341 -15.22 -5.14 -22.76
N PRO A 342 -13.98 -5.47 -22.34
CA PRO A 342 -13.66 -6.78 -21.80
C PRO A 342 -14.40 -7.05 -20.50
N ILE A 343 -14.89 -8.28 -20.37
CA ILE A 343 -15.57 -8.78 -19.17
C ILE A 343 -14.87 -10.02 -18.65
N PHE A 344 -14.63 -10.05 -17.34
CA PHE A 344 -14.16 -11.21 -16.60
C PHE A 344 -15.27 -11.73 -15.71
N GLY A 345 -15.58 -13.02 -15.84
CA GLY A 345 -16.47 -13.71 -14.92
C GLY A 345 -15.66 -14.56 -13.94
N LEU A 346 -15.56 -14.09 -12.69
CA LEU A 346 -14.77 -14.74 -11.65
C LEU A 346 -15.60 -15.76 -10.87
N PRO A 347 -14.98 -16.87 -10.42
CA PRO A 347 -15.65 -17.88 -9.59
C PRO A 347 -16.30 -17.28 -8.33
N GLY A 348 -17.45 -17.81 -7.90
CA GLY A 348 -18.12 -17.35 -6.66
C GLY A 348 -17.37 -17.66 -5.35
N ASN A 349 -16.49 -18.67 -5.34
CA ASN A 349 -15.68 -19.00 -4.16
C ASN A 349 -14.61 -17.92 -3.90
N PRO A 350 -14.53 -17.32 -2.69
CA PRO A 350 -13.67 -16.15 -2.44
C PRO A 350 -12.19 -16.32 -2.78
N VAL A 351 -11.58 -17.47 -2.45
CA VAL A 351 -10.17 -17.71 -2.80
C VAL A 351 -10.00 -17.81 -4.30
N SER A 352 -10.97 -18.42 -4.99
CA SER A 352 -10.93 -18.60 -6.44
C SER A 352 -11.07 -17.25 -7.17
N ALA A 353 -11.96 -16.38 -6.69
CA ALA A 353 -12.15 -15.04 -7.22
C ALA A 353 -10.86 -14.21 -7.14
N LEU A 354 -10.28 -14.07 -5.94
CA LEU A 354 -9.05 -13.27 -5.75
C LEU A 354 -7.83 -13.88 -6.46
N LEU A 355 -7.70 -15.20 -6.48
CA LEU A 355 -6.60 -15.86 -7.16
C LEU A 355 -6.67 -15.65 -8.69
N THR A 356 -7.86 -15.81 -9.26
CA THR A 356 -8.06 -15.55 -10.70
C THR A 356 -7.94 -14.06 -11.03
N PHE A 357 -8.35 -13.17 -10.12
CA PHE A 357 -8.04 -11.75 -10.24
C PHE A 357 -6.52 -11.51 -10.33
N GLU A 358 -5.75 -12.03 -9.37
CA GLU A 358 -4.32 -11.80 -9.27
C GLU A 358 -3.55 -12.32 -10.51
N LEU A 359 -3.95 -13.48 -11.03
CA LEU A 359 -3.27 -14.11 -12.16
C LEU A 359 -3.70 -13.59 -13.53
N PHE A 360 -4.94 -13.08 -13.68
CA PHE A 360 -5.52 -12.75 -14.99
C PHE A 360 -6.00 -11.31 -15.11
N VAL A 361 -6.82 -10.84 -14.15
CA VAL A 361 -7.41 -9.49 -14.20
C VAL A 361 -6.35 -8.43 -13.90
N ARG A 362 -5.54 -8.62 -12.86
CA ARG A 362 -4.46 -7.70 -12.48
C ARG A 362 -3.49 -7.41 -13.64
N PRO A 363 -2.87 -8.40 -14.32
CA PRO A 363 -1.99 -8.11 -15.44
C PRO A 363 -2.72 -7.47 -16.64
N ALA A 364 -4.01 -7.77 -16.85
CA ALA A 364 -4.83 -7.08 -17.85
C ALA A 364 -5.00 -5.60 -17.51
N LEU A 365 -5.35 -5.26 -16.26
CA LEU A 365 -5.48 -3.88 -15.79
C LEU A 365 -4.15 -3.12 -15.87
N LEU A 366 -3.04 -3.73 -15.47
CA LEU A 366 -1.72 -3.13 -15.60
C LEU A 366 -1.38 -2.84 -17.07
N LYS A 367 -1.72 -3.75 -17.98
CA LYS A 367 -1.51 -3.54 -19.42
C LYS A 367 -2.38 -2.39 -19.95
N MET A 368 -3.65 -2.32 -19.54
CA MET A 368 -4.52 -1.18 -19.86
C MET A 368 -3.95 0.15 -19.37
N ALA A 369 -3.38 0.16 -18.16
CA ALA A 369 -2.74 1.34 -17.57
C ALA A 369 -1.34 1.64 -18.16
N GLY A 370 -0.91 0.94 -19.22
CA GLY A 370 0.36 1.20 -19.92
C GLY A 370 1.59 0.53 -19.31
N HIS A 371 1.46 -0.28 -18.26
CA HIS A 371 2.61 -0.96 -17.67
C HIS A 371 3.19 -1.99 -18.65
N THR A 372 4.52 -2.13 -18.62
CA THR A 372 5.26 -3.17 -19.37
C THR A 372 5.59 -4.38 -18.50
N ARG A 373 5.71 -4.19 -17.17
CA ARG A 373 5.94 -5.25 -16.18
C ARG A 373 4.62 -5.69 -15.56
N LEU A 374 3.99 -6.70 -16.16
CA LEU A 374 2.64 -7.14 -15.81
C LEU A 374 2.60 -8.19 -14.68
N HIS A 375 3.58 -9.09 -14.68
CA HIS A 375 3.59 -10.24 -13.77
C HIS A 375 4.21 -9.89 -12.42
N ARG A 376 3.74 -10.58 -11.37
CA ARG A 376 4.40 -10.57 -10.06
C ARG A 376 5.79 -11.22 -10.16
N PRO A 377 6.75 -10.76 -9.33
CA PRO A 377 8.01 -11.45 -9.17
C PRO A 377 7.80 -12.91 -8.73
N ARG A 378 8.70 -13.78 -9.20
CA ARG A 378 8.75 -15.18 -8.82
C ARG A 378 10.08 -15.47 -8.13
N ALA A 379 10.07 -16.39 -7.18
CA ALA A 379 11.25 -16.90 -6.52
C ALA A 379 11.21 -18.42 -6.45
N THR A 380 12.36 -19.04 -6.23
CA THR A 380 12.46 -20.46 -5.87
C THR A 380 12.52 -20.56 -4.35
N ALA A 381 11.80 -21.52 -3.77
CA ALA A 381 11.80 -21.76 -2.34
C ALA A 381 11.72 -23.25 -2.04
N ARG A 382 12.37 -23.68 -0.95
CA ARG A 382 12.26 -25.06 -0.47
C ARG A 382 10.94 -25.26 0.26
N LEU A 383 10.12 -26.20 -0.20
CA LEU A 383 8.82 -26.51 0.38
C LEU A 383 8.99 -27.25 1.72
N LEU A 384 8.27 -26.82 2.76
CA LEU A 384 8.34 -27.43 4.10
C LEU A 384 7.22 -28.44 4.38
N ASP A 385 6.10 -28.36 3.66
CA ASP A 385 4.93 -29.22 3.87
C ASP A 385 4.61 -30.05 2.63
N ARG A 386 4.05 -31.25 2.81
CA ARG A 386 3.54 -32.03 1.69
C ARG A 386 2.27 -31.37 1.13
N ILE A 387 2.17 -31.23 -0.19
CA ILE A 387 0.96 -30.70 -0.84
C ILE A 387 0.43 -31.72 -1.84
N GLU A 388 -0.82 -32.13 -1.66
CA GLU A 388 -1.55 -33.00 -2.60
C GLU A 388 -2.44 -32.17 -3.53
N LYS A 389 -2.55 -32.61 -4.79
CA LYS A 389 -3.42 -31.97 -5.77
C LYS A 389 -3.97 -32.95 -6.83
N PRO A 390 -5.07 -32.61 -7.51
CA PRO A 390 -5.49 -33.35 -8.69
C PRO A 390 -4.45 -33.26 -9.81
N THR A 391 -4.26 -34.34 -10.54
CA THR A 391 -3.49 -34.35 -11.78
C THR A 391 -4.22 -33.56 -12.88
N GLY A 392 -3.46 -32.96 -13.80
CA GLY A 392 -4.02 -32.24 -14.95
C GLY A 392 -4.53 -30.81 -14.66
N LEU A 393 -4.34 -30.30 -13.44
CA LEU A 393 -4.62 -28.90 -13.09
C LEU A 393 -3.38 -28.25 -12.49
N ARG A 394 -3.01 -27.06 -12.96
CA ARG A 394 -1.97 -26.23 -12.32
C ARG A 394 -2.56 -25.70 -11.04
N THR A 395 -1.90 -25.95 -9.91
CA THR A 395 -2.41 -25.58 -8.60
C THR A 395 -1.61 -24.45 -7.99
N PHE A 396 -2.30 -23.42 -7.53
CA PHE A 396 -1.73 -22.31 -6.79
C PHE A 396 -2.15 -22.42 -5.32
N ALA A 397 -1.30 -23.04 -4.51
CA ALA A 397 -1.54 -23.13 -3.06
C ALA A 397 -1.12 -21.82 -2.38
N ARG A 398 -1.82 -21.41 -1.32
CA ARG A 398 -1.50 -20.18 -0.58
C ARG A 398 -0.38 -20.47 0.40
N GLY A 399 0.73 -19.74 0.29
CA GLY A 399 1.93 -19.99 1.08
C GLY A 399 2.45 -18.78 1.86
N VAL A 400 3.26 -19.08 2.86
CA VAL A 400 4.10 -18.13 3.58
C VAL A 400 5.55 -18.41 3.18
N TYR A 401 6.10 -17.51 2.36
CA TYR A 401 7.48 -17.50 1.92
C TYR A 401 8.34 -16.73 2.92
N ASP A 402 9.40 -17.38 3.40
CA ASP A 402 10.49 -16.79 4.16
C ASP A 402 11.65 -16.50 3.22
N ARG A 403 11.95 -15.21 3.03
CA ARG A 403 13.02 -14.76 2.14
C ARG A 403 14.41 -15.07 2.67
N ASP A 404 14.60 -14.97 3.99
CA ASP A 404 15.93 -15.12 4.60
C ASP A 404 16.33 -16.60 4.64
N ALA A 405 15.35 -17.49 4.87
CA ALA A 405 15.56 -18.94 4.83
C ALA A 405 15.38 -19.57 3.43
N GLU A 406 14.85 -18.82 2.46
CA GLU A 406 14.43 -19.30 1.14
C GLU A 406 13.50 -20.53 1.22
N THR A 407 12.59 -20.53 2.19
CA THR A 407 11.64 -21.63 2.41
C THR A 407 10.20 -21.17 2.23
N VAL A 408 9.30 -22.12 1.98
CA VAL A 408 7.87 -21.84 1.90
C VAL A 408 7.05 -22.93 2.58
N ARG A 409 5.98 -22.52 3.26
CA ARG A 409 4.98 -23.42 3.82
C ARG A 409 3.57 -23.04 3.41
N ALA A 410 2.67 -24.01 3.37
CA ALA A 410 1.26 -23.74 3.12
C ALA A 410 0.65 -23.00 4.32
N THR A 411 -0.37 -22.18 4.06
CA THR A 411 -1.15 -21.46 5.09
C THR A 411 -2.11 -22.35 5.90
N GLY A 412 -1.94 -23.68 5.84
CA GLY A 412 -2.88 -24.66 6.37
C GLY A 412 -3.95 -25.05 5.35
N PRO A 413 -5.24 -25.21 5.75
CA PRO A 413 -6.31 -25.70 4.87
C PRO A 413 -6.44 -24.94 3.54
N GLN A 414 -6.37 -25.67 2.42
CA GLN A 414 -6.34 -25.10 1.06
C GLN A 414 -7.71 -25.03 0.36
N GLY A 415 -8.82 -25.11 1.08
CA GLY A 415 -10.18 -25.00 0.51
C GLY A 415 -10.44 -23.65 -0.19
N SER A 416 -11.21 -23.64 -1.27
CA SER A 416 -11.51 -22.44 -2.09
C SER A 416 -12.45 -21.43 -1.42
N GLY A 417 -13.20 -21.84 -0.39
CA GLY A 417 -14.04 -20.95 0.42
C GLY A 417 -13.31 -20.31 1.61
N ILE A 418 -12.07 -20.71 1.89
CA ILE A 418 -11.34 -20.32 3.11
C ILE A 418 -10.56 -19.03 2.87
N LEU A 419 -11.26 -17.90 2.79
CA LEU A 419 -10.65 -16.59 2.48
C LEU A 419 -9.49 -16.23 3.41
N ARG A 420 -9.56 -16.62 4.70
CA ARG A 420 -8.49 -16.41 5.70
C ARG A 420 -7.12 -16.91 5.22
N SER A 421 -7.08 -17.98 4.42
CA SER A 421 -5.82 -18.51 3.89
C SER A 421 -5.09 -17.52 2.96
N LEU A 422 -5.80 -16.66 2.23
CA LEU A 422 -5.16 -15.59 1.44
C LEU A 422 -4.68 -14.44 2.33
N SER A 423 -5.42 -14.11 3.38
CA SER A 423 -4.99 -13.08 4.36
C SER A 423 -3.72 -13.46 5.13
N LEU A 424 -3.43 -14.76 5.25
CA LEU A 424 -2.21 -15.26 5.89
C LEU A 424 -1.05 -15.43 4.89
N ALA A 425 -1.34 -15.43 3.59
CA ALA A 425 -0.36 -15.72 2.56
C ALA A 425 0.37 -14.45 2.11
N ASN A 426 1.67 -14.57 1.87
CA ASN A 426 2.45 -13.54 1.16
C ASN A 426 2.89 -14.03 -0.24
N CYS A 427 2.56 -15.27 -0.60
CA CYS A 427 2.83 -15.85 -1.91
C CYS A 427 1.83 -16.92 -2.32
N LEU A 428 1.85 -17.27 -3.61
CA LEU A 428 1.21 -18.47 -4.17
C LEU A 428 2.30 -19.47 -4.57
N ILE A 429 2.23 -20.69 -4.05
CA ILE A 429 3.07 -21.82 -4.43
C ILE A 429 2.52 -22.38 -5.75
N ASP A 430 3.31 -22.29 -6.81
CA ASP A 430 2.95 -22.67 -8.17
C ASP A 430 3.33 -24.13 -8.44
N ILE A 431 2.33 -25.00 -8.53
CA ILE A 431 2.50 -26.44 -8.70
C ILE A 431 2.03 -26.85 -10.11
N PRO A 432 2.94 -27.32 -11.00
CA PRO A 432 2.63 -27.69 -12.38
C PRO A 432 1.58 -28.81 -12.53
N GLU A 433 0.91 -28.85 -13.69
CA GLU A 433 -0.17 -29.78 -14.00
C GLU A 433 0.14 -31.28 -13.78
N PRO A 434 1.30 -31.82 -14.19
CA PRO A 434 1.55 -33.28 -14.17
C PRO A 434 1.64 -33.89 -12.77
N LEU A 435 1.95 -33.08 -11.76
CA LEU A 435 2.22 -33.59 -10.41
C LEU A 435 0.92 -33.97 -9.68
N ALA A 436 0.93 -35.05 -8.90
CA ALA A 436 -0.16 -35.41 -8.00
C ALA A 436 0.12 -34.95 -6.55
N SER A 437 1.40 -34.86 -6.18
CA SER A 437 1.84 -34.26 -4.93
C SER A 437 3.21 -33.59 -5.11
N VAL A 438 3.56 -32.75 -4.14
CA VAL A 438 4.91 -32.22 -3.96
C VAL A 438 5.34 -32.56 -2.54
N GLU A 439 6.51 -33.18 -2.40
CA GLU A 439 7.04 -33.62 -1.11
C GLU A 439 7.85 -32.51 -0.42
N PRO A 440 7.92 -32.49 0.92
CA PRO A 440 8.81 -31.60 1.66
C PRO A 440 10.25 -31.73 1.18
N GLY A 441 10.97 -30.60 1.18
CA GLY A 441 12.34 -30.51 0.67
C GLY A 441 12.43 -30.28 -0.83
N THR A 442 11.33 -30.37 -1.59
CA THR A 442 11.33 -30.05 -3.02
C THR A 442 11.43 -28.53 -3.24
N ASP A 443 12.24 -28.11 -4.20
CA ASP A 443 12.29 -26.71 -4.61
C ASP A 443 11.09 -26.40 -5.51
N VAL A 444 10.32 -25.38 -5.14
CA VAL A 444 9.09 -24.96 -5.82
C VAL A 444 9.18 -23.50 -6.25
N THR A 445 8.44 -23.14 -7.30
CA THR A 445 8.28 -21.74 -7.69
C THR A 445 7.19 -21.10 -6.81
N VAL A 446 7.48 -19.91 -6.29
CA VAL A 446 6.50 -19.08 -5.57
C VAL A 446 6.27 -17.77 -6.33
N VAL A 447 5.01 -17.38 -6.47
CA VAL A 447 4.58 -16.08 -6.99
C VAL A 447 4.38 -15.15 -5.79
N LEU A 448 5.17 -14.09 -5.70
CA LEU A 448 5.14 -13.18 -4.55
C LEU A 448 3.95 -12.21 -4.69
N THR A 449 2.91 -12.39 -3.86
CA THR A 449 1.68 -11.57 -3.91
C THR A 449 1.83 -10.30 -3.07
N ASP A 450 2.62 -10.39 -2.01
CA ASP A 450 3.15 -9.24 -1.28
C ASP A 450 4.64 -9.11 -1.59
N LEU A 451 5.08 -7.91 -1.97
CA LEU A 451 6.48 -7.54 -1.78
C LEU A 451 6.57 -7.13 -0.30
N PRO A 452 7.24 -7.90 0.56
CA PRO A 452 7.13 -7.67 1.99
C PRO A 452 7.68 -6.29 2.34
N GLU A 453 6.79 -5.36 2.68
CA GLU A 453 7.05 -4.46 3.79
C GLU A 453 7.19 -5.33 5.05
N LYS A 454 8.05 -4.90 5.99
CA LYS A 454 8.33 -5.66 7.22
C LYS A 454 6.99 -6.09 7.86
N PRO A 455 6.84 -7.35 8.32
CA PRO A 455 5.59 -7.81 8.91
C PRO A 455 5.18 -6.88 10.06
N ALA A 456 3.88 -6.52 10.09
CA ALA A 456 3.34 -5.71 11.17
C ALA A 456 3.38 -6.51 12.48
N THR A 457 3.90 -5.88 13.53
CA THR A 457 3.94 -6.47 14.88
C THR A 457 3.26 -5.51 15.85
N ASP A 458 2.73 -6.03 16.95
CA ASP A 458 2.30 -5.18 18.06
C ASP A 458 3.52 -4.46 18.64
N ARG A 459 3.40 -3.15 18.83
CA ARG A 459 4.51 -2.27 19.23
C ARG A 459 4.02 -1.23 20.21
N ARG A 460 4.84 -0.98 21.21
CA ARG A 460 4.57 0.02 22.24
C ARG A 460 5.81 0.84 22.52
N ALA A 461 5.62 2.13 22.81
CA ALA A 461 6.67 3.02 23.25
C ALA A 461 6.16 3.88 24.41
N THR A 462 7.01 4.10 25.39
CA THR A 462 6.78 5.03 26.49
C THR A 462 7.91 6.05 26.52
N ALA A 463 7.55 7.32 26.54
CA ALA A 463 8.48 8.44 26.67
C ALA A 463 8.14 9.24 27.94
N ARG A 464 9.15 9.89 28.51
CA ARG A 464 9.01 10.80 29.65
C ARG A 464 9.64 12.14 29.36
N GLY A 465 9.20 13.16 30.09
CA GLY A 465 9.81 14.48 30.17
C GLY A 465 9.31 15.19 31.42
N LYS A 466 9.89 16.34 31.74
CA LYS A 466 9.54 17.09 32.94
C LYS A 466 9.49 18.59 32.67
N LEU A 467 8.44 19.26 33.11
CA LEU A 467 8.41 20.71 33.15
C LEU A 467 8.77 21.20 34.55
N MET A 468 9.99 21.72 34.71
CA MET A 468 10.46 22.34 35.95
C MET A 468 9.72 23.66 36.21
N LEU A 469 9.19 23.83 37.42
CA LEU A 469 8.39 25.00 37.83
C LEU A 469 8.74 25.40 39.28
N SER A 470 8.49 26.66 39.64
CA SER A 470 8.55 27.07 41.05
C SER A 470 7.41 26.47 41.89
N ARG A 471 7.63 26.38 43.20
CA ARG A 471 6.63 25.88 44.16
C ARG A 471 5.33 26.69 44.13
N GLU A 472 5.43 28.00 43.99
CA GLU A 472 4.27 28.90 43.89
C GLU A 472 3.41 28.59 42.66
N THR A 473 4.05 28.40 41.49
CA THR A 473 3.36 27.99 40.27
C THR A 473 2.69 26.61 40.41
N LEU A 474 3.35 25.65 41.06
CA LEU A 474 2.76 24.33 41.32
C LEU A 474 1.52 24.41 42.23
N GLU A 475 1.51 25.29 43.22
CA GLU A 475 0.36 25.54 44.08
C GLU A 475 -0.81 26.20 43.31
N LEU A 476 -0.50 27.09 42.36
CA LEU A 476 -1.51 27.65 41.44
C LEU A 476 -2.15 26.57 40.56
N VAL A 477 -1.33 25.67 39.98
CA VAL A 477 -1.83 24.54 39.19
C VAL A 477 -2.67 23.60 40.05
N ARG A 478 -2.19 23.22 41.25
CA ARG A 478 -2.90 22.33 42.18
C ARG A 478 -4.23 22.91 42.65
N SER A 479 -4.30 24.22 42.85
CA SER A 479 -5.53 24.91 43.27
C SER A 479 -6.48 25.24 42.11
N GLY A 480 -6.11 24.96 40.86
CA GLY A 480 -6.93 25.25 39.68
C GLY A 480 -7.11 26.75 39.40
N ARG A 481 -6.25 27.62 39.98
CA ARG A 481 -6.35 29.08 39.89
C ARG A 481 -5.46 29.67 38.79
N THR A 482 -5.09 28.88 37.79
CA THR A 482 -4.26 29.40 36.71
C THR A 482 -5.07 30.34 35.80
N PRO A 483 -4.47 31.41 35.24
CA PRO A 483 -5.20 32.39 34.42
C PRO A 483 -5.83 31.81 33.14
N LYS A 484 -5.26 30.71 32.62
CA LYS A 484 -5.64 30.08 31.34
C LYS A 484 -6.47 28.80 31.52
N GLY A 485 -6.98 28.53 32.74
CA GLY A 485 -7.88 27.41 33.01
C GLY A 485 -7.17 26.11 33.41
N ASP A 486 -7.72 24.95 33.01
CA ASP A 486 -7.15 23.65 33.36
C ASP A 486 -5.96 23.30 32.44
N VAL A 487 -4.77 23.61 32.93
CA VAL A 487 -3.52 23.38 32.20
C VAL A 487 -3.21 21.90 31.97
N LEU A 488 -3.62 21.02 32.90
CA LEU A 488 -3.32 19.59 32.81
C LEU A 488 -4.22 18.92 31.76
N ALA A 489 -5.51 19.27 31.74
CA ALA A 489 -6.43 18.76 30.73
C ALA A 489 -6.02 19.21 29.32
N ALA A 490 -5.69 20.50 29.15
CA ALA A 490 -5.25 21.05 27.87
C ALA A 490 -3.96 20.38 27.37
N ALA A 491 -2.95 20.24 28.23
CA ALA A 491 -1.69 19.58 27.87
C ALA A 491 -1.87 18.11 27.52
N ARG A 492 -2.77 17.39 28.21
CA ARG A 492 -3.10 15.98 27.91
C ARG A 492 -3.71 15.83 26.52
N ILE A 493 -4.69 16.67 26.19
CA ILE A 493 -5.32 16.66 24.87
C ILE A 493 -4.29 17.00 23.79
N ALA A 494 -3.48 18.03 24.01
CA ALA A 494 -2.45 18.46 23.06
C ALA A 494 -1.43 17.35 22.78
N GLY A 495 -0.96 16.64 23.83
CA GLY A 495 -0.04 15.51 23.66
C GLY A 495 -0.66 14.34 22.89
N ILE A 496 -1.93 13.99 23.14
CA ILE A 496 -2.64 12.93 22.38
C ILE A 496 -2.84 13.34 20.91
N MET A 497 -3.21 14.60 20.66
CA MET A 497 -3.33 15.12 19.29
C MET A 497 -1.99 15.12 18.56
N ALA A 498 -0.91 15.46 19.27
CA ALA A 498 0.44 15.45 18.71
C ALA A 498 0.88 14.04 18.32
N ALA A 499 0.66 13.03 19.17
CA ALA A 499 0.94 11.63 18.82
C ALA A 499 0.30 11.22 17.49
N LYS A 500 -0.96 11.61 17.27
CA LYS A 500 -1.72 11.29 16.05
C LYS A 500 -1.27 12.07 14.81
N ARG A 501 -0.50 13.15 15.00
CA ARG A 501 -0.08 14.08 13.94
C ARG A 501 1.44 14.18 13.81
N THR A 502 2.19 13.29 14.43
CA THR A 502 3.64 13.15 14.27
C THR A 502 4.12 13.22 12.81
N PRO A 503 3.52 12.50 11.83
CA PRO A 503 3.93 12.58 10.43
C PRO A 503 3.74 13.95 9.78
N ASP A 504 2.87 14.81 10.31
CA ASP A 504 2.69 16.17 9.80
C ASP A 504 3.88 17.08 10.16
N LEU A 505 4.63 16.73 11.21
CA LEU A 505 5.61 17.62 11.85
C LEU A 505 7.04 17.09 11.82
N VAL A 506 7.22 15.76 11.86
CA VAL A 506 8.53 15.12 11.88
C VAL A 506 8.80 14.47 10.52
N PRO A 507 9.75 14.99 9.72
CA PRO A 507 10.08 14.42 8.43
C PRO A 507 10.43 12.93 8.52
N LEU A 508 10.05 12.18 7.49
CA LEU A 508 10.37 10.75 7.33
C LEU A 508 9.73 9.82 8.38
N THR A 509 8.82 10.34 9.22
CA THR A 509 7.94 9.48 10.02
C THR A 509 6.75 9.02 9.17
N HIS A 510 6.37 7.77 9.32
CA HIS A 510 5.28 7.17 8.56
C HIS A 510 3.96 7.46 9.26
N PRO A 511 2.84 7.64 8.54
CA PRO A 511 1.54 7.66 9.18
C PRO A 511 1.23 6.30 9.80
N LEU A 512 1.02 6.27 11.12
CA LEU A 512 0.76 5.04 11.87
C LEU A 512 -0.69 4.98 12.41
N PRO A 513 -1.38 3.85 12.25
CA PRO A 513 -2.67 3.62 12.88
C PRO A 513 -2.45 3.32 14.37
N LEU A 514 -2.55 4.34 15.21
CA LEU A 514 -2.37 4.18 16.66
C LEU A 514 -3.53 3.40 17.26
N SER A 515 -3.23 2.28 17.91
CA SER A 515 -4.19 1.48 18.68
C SER A 515 -4.37 2.05 20.10
N HIS A 516 -3.37 2.78 20.61
CA HIS A 516 -3.38 3.39 21.93
C HIS A 516 -2.55 4.68 21.95
N ALA A 517 -3.01 5.71 22.65
CA ALA A 517 -2.22 6.88 23.00
C ALA A 517 -2.73 7.46 24.32
N SER A 518 -1.87 7.52 25.33
CA SER A 518 -2.15 8.15 26.62
C SER A 518 -1.02 9.11 26.99
N VAL A 519 -1.38 10.18 27.70
CA VAL A 519 -0.45 11.16 28.27
C VAL A 519 -0.86 11.37 29.72
N ASP A 520 0.02 11.09 30.65
CA ASP A 520 -0.17 11.24 32.09
C ASP A 520 0.72 12.34 32.64
N LEU A 521 0.13 13.15 33.51
CA LEU A 521 0.74 14.35 34.07
C LEU A 521 0.65 14.27 35.59
N VAL A 522 1.80 14.29 36.26
CA VAL A 522 1.90 14.15 37.72
C VAL A 522 2.61 15.36 38.30
N LEU A 523 2.00 16.01 39.28
CA LEU A 523 2.62 17.12 40.00
C LEU A 523 3.69 16.58 40.96
N ALA A 524 4.96 16.87 40.68
CA ALA A 524 6.11 16.55 41.51
C ALA A 524 6.45 17.72 42.45
N THR A 525 7.51 17.58 43.25
CA THR A 525 7.96 18.64 44.19
C THR A 525 8.59 19.85 43.51
N ASP A 526 9.13 19.65 42.31
CA ASP A 526 9.97 20.58 41.55
C ASP A 526 9.46 20.80 40.11
N GLY A 527 8.29 20.25 39.76
CA GLY A 527 7.72 20.39 38.42
C GLY A 527 6.53 19.50 38.15
N ILE A 528 6.24 19.30 36.86
CA ILE A 528 5.22 18.38 36.37
C ILE A 528 5.91 17.30 35.57
N ASP A 529 5.82 16.06 36.03
CA ASP A 529 6.28 14.88 35.29
C ASP A 529 5.27 14.54 34.21
N ILE A 530 5.78 14.28 32.99
CA ILE A 530 5.00 13.99 31.80
C ILE A 530 5.41 12.60 31.33
N GLU A 531 4.46 11.68 31.23
CA GLU A 531 4.67 10.35 30.65
C GLU A 531 3.67 10.14 29.51
N ALA A 532 4.15 9.70 28.35
CA ALA A 532 3.27 9.32 27.25
C ALA A 532 3.52 7.87 26.85
N THR A 533 2.44 7.10 26.69
CA THR A 533 2.49 5.72 26.19
C THR A 533 1.68 5.62 24.91
N VAL A 534 2.31 5.12 23.84
CA VAL A 534 1.70 4.97 22.52
C VAL A 534 1.84 3.52 22.05
N GLY A 535 0.81 3.00 21.38
CA GLY A 535 0.77 1.65 20.83
C GLY A 535 0.24 1.60 19.40
N THR A 536 0.71 0.64 18.61
CA THR A 536 0.23 0.35 17.25
C THR A 536 0.46 -1.12 16.89
N THR A 537 -0.17 -1.57 15.81
CA THR A 537 0.21 -2.78 15.09
C THR A 537 0.71 -2.38 13.70
N ALA A 538 2.04 -2.29 13.53
CA ALA A 538 2.65 -1.75 12.30
C ALA A 538 4.06 -2.31 12.01
N PRO A 539 4.56 -2.16 10.77
CA PRO A 539 5.93 -2.53 10.36
C PRO A 539 7.05 -1.75 11.06
N THR A 540 6.75 -0.58 11.62
CA THR A 540 7.68 0.35 12.27
C THR A 540 7.19 0.74 13.67
N GLY A 541 8.12 1.18 14.53
CA GLY A 541 7.83 1.55 15.92
C GLY A 541 7.16 2.91 16.09
N VAL A 542 6.70 3.17 17.32
CA VAL A 542 5.93 4.36 17.74
C VAL A 542 6.71 5.28 18.68
N GLU A 543 8.04 5.21 18.63
CA GLU A 543 8.92 6.00 19.49
C GLU A 543 8.73 7.50 19.28
N MET A 544 8.58 7.92 18.02
CA MET A 544 8.44 9.32 17.66
C MET A 544 7.11 9.89 18.14
N GLU A 545 6.04 9.12 18.08
CA GLU A 545 4.72 9.51 18.56
C GLU A 545 4.70 9.69 20.08
N ALA A 546 5.38 8.81 20.82
CA ALA A 546 5.51 8.95 22.28
C ALA A 546 6.34 10.19 22.65
N LEU A 547 7.47 10.42 21.98
CA LEU A 547 8.32 11.60 22.20
C LEU A 547 7.58 12.90 21.85
N MET A 548 6.88 12.92 20.71
CA MET A 548 6.12 14.07 20.26
C MET A 548 4.99 14.42 21.23
N ALA A 549 4.31 13.41 21.78
CA ALA A 549 3.28 13.59 22.79
C ALA A 549 3.80 14.28 24.05
N VAL A 550 4.96 13.84 24.57
CA VAL A 550 5.62 14.47 25.73
C VAL A 550 6.03 15.90 25.41
N THR A 551 6.67 16.12 24.26
CA THR A 551 7.16 17.46 23.87
C THR A 551 6.02 18.45 23.74
N ILE A 552 4.93 18.11 23.04
CA ILE A 552 3.81 19.03 22.86
C ILE A 552 3.03 19.23 24.15
N ALA A 553 2.85 18.20 24.98
CA ALA A 553 2.25 18.38 26.30
C ALA A 553 3.08 19.37 27.14
N GLY A 554 4.41 19.22 27.15
CA GLY A 554 5.33 20.13 27.84
C GLY A 554 5.30 21.56 27.32
N LEU A 555 5.31 21.76 25.99
CA LEU A 555 5.19 23.09 25.38
C LEU A 555 3.83 23.74 25.64
N THR A 556 2.76 22.94 25.71
CA THR A 556 1.42 23.42 26.05
C THR A 556 1.38 23.91 27.50
N LEU A 557 1.92 23.13 28.44
CA LEU A 557 2.07 23.55 29.82
C LEU A 557 2.90 24.83 29.94
N TYR A 558 4.02 24.92 29.20
CA TYR A 558 4.84 26.12 29.15
C TYR A 558 4.04 27.33 28.67
N ASP A 559 3.36 27.24 27.53
CA ASP A 559 2.57 28.35 26.99
C ASP A 559 1.48 28.81 27.96
N MET A 560 0.84 27.85 28.64
CA MET A 560 -0.22 28.15 29.57
C MET A 560 0.27 28.79 30.88
N LEU A 561 1.53 28.56 31.26
CA LEU A 561 2.11 29.03 32.52
C LEU A 561 3.09 30.19 32.36
N LYS A 562 3.55 30.53 31.15
CA LYS A 562 4.58 31.58 30.91
C LYS A 562 4.24 32.98 31.45
N SER A 563 2.95 33.26 31.70
CA SER A 563 2.52 34.54 32.31
C SER A 563 2.77 34.60 33.82
N VAL A 564 2.83 33.45 34.50
CA VAL A 564 3.05 33.34 35.95
C VAL A 564 4.41 32.71 36.30
N GLU A 565 5.05 32.01 35.36
CA GLU A 565 6.35 31.36 35.53
C GLU A 565 7.26 31.69 34.34
N ARG A 566 8.26 32.55 34.56
CA ARG A 566 9.23 32.92 33.51
C ARG A 566 10.42 31.96 33.44
N GLY A 567 10.68 31.20 34.50
CA GLY A 567 11.83 30.30 34.62
C GLY A 567 11.54 28.84 34.26
N ALA A 568 10.35 28.55 33.70
CA ALA A 568 9.95 27.20 33.33
C ALA A 568 10.98 26.56 32.38
N ARG A 569 11.28 25.28 32.56
CA ARG A 569 12.20 24.53 31.69
C ARG A 569 11.65 23.14 31.42
N LEU A 570 11.46 22.82 30.14
CA LEU A 570 11.15 21.46 29.71
C LEU A 570 12.46 20.68 29.60
N THR A 571 12.62 19.65 30.43
CA THR A 571 13.83 18.83 30.52
C THR A 571 13.50 17.36 30.33
N ASP A 572 14.55 16.55 30.18
CA ASP A 572 14.49 15.09 30.30
C ASP A 572 13.54 14.40 29.31
N VAL A 573 13.26 15.02 28.16
CA VAL A 573 12.46 14.38 27.10
C VAL A 573 13.25 13.21 26.52
N ARG A 574 12.85 11.98 26.85
CA ARG A 574 13.51 10.76 26.41
C ARG A 574 12.57 9.58 26.30
N LEU A 575 12.95 8.62 25.48
CA LEU A 575 12.30 7.32 25.44
C LEU A 575 12.73 6.50 26.67
N VAL A 576 11.77 5.91 27.39
CA VAL A 576 12.06 5.11 28.61
C VAL A 576 11.79 3.63 28.41
N ALA A 577 10.87 3.26 27.53
CA ALA A 577 10.63 1.88 27.18
C ALA A 577 10.12 1.76 25.75
N LYS A 578 10.43 0.64 25.10
CA LYS A 578 9.71 0.18 23.92
C LYS A 578 9.67 -1.34 23.85
N SER A 579 8.65 -1.88 23.20
CA SER A 579 8.50 -3.31 22.97
C SER A 579 7.99 -3.57 21.55
N GLY A 580 8.28 -4.78 21.06
CA GLY A 580 7.90 -5.24 19.72
C GLY A 580 8.96 -5.01 18.64
N GLY A 581 8.75 -5.61 17.46
CA GLY A 581 9.72 -5.60 16.37
C GLY A 581 10.96 -6.48 16.60
N ARG A 582 11.93 -6.44 15.68
CA ARG A 582 13.14 -7.29 15.72
C ARG A 582 14.09 -6.98 16.89
N SER A 583 14.08 -5.75 17.40
CA SER A 583 14.95 -5.30 18.49
C SER A 583 14.49 -5.74 19.88
N GLY A 584 13.32 -6.39 19.99
CA GLY A 584 12.79 -6.86 21.28
C GLY A 584 12.36 -5.73 22.23
N GLU A 585 12.48 -5.97 23.53
CA GLU A 585 12.22 -4.96 24.56
C GLU A 585 13.46 -4.09 24.81
N TYR A 586 13.23 -2.79 24.93
CA TYR A 586 14.19 -1.82 25.43
C TYR A 586 13.59 -1.12 26.64
N ARG A 587 14.42 -0.94 27.67
CA ARG A 587 14.15 -0.05 28.80
C ARG A 587 15.39 0.79 29.03
N ALA A 588 15.21 2.10 29.20
CA ALA A 588 16.27 2.97 29.65
C ALA A 588 16.58 2.63 31.12
N GLU A 589 17.86 2.38 31.43
CA GLU A 589 18.34 2.26 32.82
C GLU A 589 18.18 3.57 33.60
#